data_AF-A0A2T2TXV0-F1
#
_entry.id   AF-A0A2T2TXV0-F1
#
_cell.length_a   1.000
_cell.length_b   1.000
_cell.length_c   1.000
_cell.angle_alpha   90.00
_cell.angle_beta   90.00
_cell.angle_gamma   90.00
#
_symmetry.space_group_name_H-M   'P 1'
#
loop_
_entity.id
_entity.type
_entity.pdbx_description
1 polymer ?
#
loop_
_entity_poly.entity_id
_entity_poly.type
_entity_poly.pdbx_seq_one_letter_code
_entity_poly.pdbx_strand_id
1 'polypeptide(L)'
;MPASTSQDGLVLLWSGGKDAALALDVLHSQSPRRIGALLTTVVEDTDRVTMHGTPLRLIEQQADALDLPLHVMRVPPLPPNDVYEARLEA
;
A
#
# COMPACT_ATOMS: atom_id res chain seq x y z
N MET A 1 1.45 17.01 -16.21
CA MET A 1 2.55 17.43 -15.32
C MET A 1 3.22 16.16 -14.83
N PRO A 2 4.54 15.93 -14.99
CA PRO A 2 5.13 14.78 -14.34
C PRO A 2 5.13 15.06 -12.83
N ALA A 3 4.48 14.20 -12.06
CA ALA A 3 4.54 14.26 -10.60
C ALA A 3 6.01 14.13 -10.21
N SER A 4 6.55 15.09 -9.46
CA SER A 4 7.90 14.98 -8.94
C SER A 4 7.93 13.78 -7.99
N THR A 5 8.57 12.70 -8.40
CA THR A 5 8.97 11.61 -7.51
C THR A 5 10.02 12.16 -6.56
N SER A 6 9.58 12.84 -5.50
CA SER A 6 10.45 13.23 -4.40
C SER A 6 10.96 11.96 -3.73
N GLN A 7 12.26 11.69 -3.86
CA GLN A 7 12.96 10.52 -3.30
C GLN A 7 12.98 10.47 -1.75
N ASP A 8 12.30 11.40 -1.07
CA ASP A 8 12.29 11.55 0.40
C ASP A 8 10.94 11.17 1.06
N GLY A 9 10.00 10.58 0.31
CA GLY A 9 8.69 10.16 0.82
C GLY A 9 8.73 8.78 1.49
N LEU A 10 8.01 8.61 2.59
CA LEU A 10 7.75 7.30 3.19
C LEU A 10 6.73 6.52 2.33
N VAL A 11 6.89 5.20 2.26
CA VAL A 11 5.86 4.29 1.72
C VAL A 11 5.13 3.66 2.90
N LEU A 12 3.80 3.76 2.92
CA LEU A 12 2.98 3.17 3.96
C LEU A 12 2.37 1.85 3.47
N LEU A 13 2.57 0.77 4.25
CA LEU A 13 1.87 -0.49 4.07
C LEU A 13 0.38 -0.30 4.34
N TRP A 14 -0.45 -0.47 3.32
CA TRP A 14 -1.85 -0.10 3.32
C TRP A 14 -2.76 -1.32 3.14
N SER A 15 -3.44 -1.71 4.22
CA SER A 15 -4.47 -2.77 4.20
C SER A 15 -5.87 -2.25 3.91
N GLY A 16 -6.07 -0.93 3.94
CA GLY A 16 -7.38 -0.26 3.84
C GLY A 16 -8.23 -0.29 5.11
N GLY A 17 -7.70 -0.85 6.20
CA GLY A 17 -8.37 -0.90 7.50
C GLY A 17 -8.11 0.35 8.35
N LYS A 18 -8.87 0.47 9.45
CA LYS A 18 -8.79 1.59 10.41
C LYS A 18 -7.37 1.82 10.96
N ASP A 19 -6.59 0.75 11.16
CA ASP A 19 -5.26 0.83 11.77
C ASP A 19 -4.24 1.44 10.78
N ALA A 20 -4.33 1.10 9.49
CA ALA A 20 -3.53 1.73 8.44
C ALA A 20 -3.93 3.20 8.23
N ALA A 21 -5.24 3.50 8.27
CA ALA A 21 -5.75 4.87 8.19
C ALA A 21 -5.29 5.73 9.38
N LEU A 22 -5.30 5.18 10.61
CA LEU A 22 -4.77 5.86 11.79
C LEU A 22 -3.26 6.10 11.67
N ALA A 23 -2.50 5.13 11.17
CA ALA A 23 -1.06 5.30 10.94
C ALA A 23 -0.76 6.43 9.94
N LEU A 24 -1.54 6.52 8.86
CA LEU A 24 -1.44 7.62 7.89
C LEU A 24 -1.70 8.98 8.54
N ASP A 25 -2.78 9.10 9.31
CA ASP A 25 -3.17 10.35 10.00
C ASP A 25 -2.09 10.81 11.00
N VAL A 26 -1.56 9.88 11.80
CA VAL A 26 -0.49 10.16 12.76
C VAL A 26 0.80 10.58 12.04
N LEU A 27 1.19 9.89 10.96
CA LEU A 27 2.40 10.25 10.22
C LEU A 27 2.27 11.62 9.55
N HIS A 28 1.11 11.95 8.98
CA HIS A 28 0.88 13.28 8.42
C HIS A 28 0.87 14.41 9.46
N SER A 29 0.41 14.13 10.68
CA SER A 29 0.32 15.15 11.73
C SER A 29 1.61 15.30 12.56
N GLN A 30 2.42 14.24 12.70
CA GLN A 30 3.53 14.20 13.66
C GLN A 30 4.91 13.98 13.04
N SER A 31 5.00 13.54 11.78
CA SER A 31 6.28 13.29 11.12
C SER A 31 6.66 14.46 10.20
N PRO A 32 7.93 14.89 10.18
CA PRO A 32 8.43 15.81 9.15
C PRO A 32 8.51 15.14 7.77
N ARG A 33 8.47 13.81 7.70
CA ARG A 33 8.46 13.03 6.44
C ARG A 33 7.03 12.80 5.98
N ARG A 34 6.75 13.09 4.71
CA ARG A 34 5.43 12.85 4.10
C ARG A 34 5.31 11.41 3.61
N ILE A 35 4.09 10.86 3.64
CA ILE A 35 3.79 9.64 2.89
C ILE A 35 3.72 10.03 1.42
N GLY A 36 4.59 9.41 0.60
CA GLY A 36 4.64 9.64 -0.83
C GLY A 36 3.85 8.62 -1.63
N ALA A 37 3.59 7.44 -1.07
CA ALA A 37 2.82 6.38 -1.70
C ALA A 37 2.29 5.36 -0.68
N LEU A 38 1.29 4.60 -1.11
CA LEU A 38 0.74 3.45 -0.42
C LEU A 38 1.25 2.17 -1.10
N LEU A 39 1.49 1.11 -0.34
CA LEU A 39 1.75 -0.23 -0.88
C LEU A 39 0.75 -1.22 -0.30
N THR A 40 0.04 -1.94 -1.15
CA THR A 40 -0.89 -3.01 -0.74
C THR A 40 -0.48 -4.35 -1.34
N THR A 41 -0.65 -5.42 -0.57
CA THR A 41 -0.34 -6.78 -0.98
C THR A 41 -1.62 -7.52 -1.32
N VAL A 42 -1.73 -8.02 -2.55
CA VAL A 42 -2.90 -8.79 -3.02
C VAL A 42 -2.51 -10.18 -3.50
N VAL A 43 -3.44 -11.11 -3.41
CA VAL A 43 -3.28 -12.47 -3.96
C VAL A 43 -3.52 -12.44 -5.47
N GLU A 44 -2.55 -12.92 -6.26
CA GLU A 44 -2.49 -12.87 -7.73
C GLU A 44 -3.81 -13.25 -8.43
N ASP A 45 -4.48 -14.31 -7.97
CA ASP A 45 -5.65 -14.88 -8.66
C ASP A 45 -7.00 -14.31 -8.22
N THR A 46 -7.02 -13.43 -7.21
CA THR A 46 -8.30 -12.98 -6.61
C THR A 46 -8.46 -11.47 -6.55
N ASP A 47 -7.39 -10.71 -6.83
CA ASP A 47 -7.34 -9.25 -6.63
C ASP A 47 -7.90 -8.85 -5.25
N ARG A 48 -7.53 -9.61 -4.22
CA ARG A 48 -7.93 -9.38 -2.84
C ARG A 48 -6.71 -9.18 -1.96
N VAL A 49 -6.82 -8.21 -1.05
CA VAL A 49 -5.83 -7.97 0.00
C VAL A 49 -5.66 -9.25 0.81
N THR A 50 -4.40 -9.58 1.09
CA THR A 50 -4.05 -10.75 1.91
C THR A 50 -4.71 -10.66 3.31
N MET A 51 -4.90 -11.80 3.97
CA MET A 51 -5.51 -11.95 5.31
C MET A 51 -6.99 -11.60 5.45
N HIS A 52 -7.51 -10.53 4.82
CA HIS A 52 -8.87 -10.02 5.10
C HIS A 52 -9.79 -10.07 3.87
N GLY A 53 -9.22 -10.31 2.70
CA GLY A 53 -10.00 -10.53 1.47
C GLY A 53 -10.65 -9.27 0.92
N THR A 54 -10.26 -8.07 1.36
CA THR A 54 -10.78 -6.80 0.83
C THR A 54 -10.50 -6.72 -0.68
N PRO A 55 -11.49 -6.45 -1.54
CA PRO A 55 -11.26 -6.29 -2.97
C PRO A 55 -10.31 -5.13 -3.28
N LEU A 56 -9.35 -5.33 -4.20
CA LEU A 56 -8.39 -4.31 -4.64
C LEU A 56 -9.09 -3.03 -5.10
N ARG A 57 -10.23 -3.12 -5.81
CA ARG A 57 -11.01 -1.96 -6.25
C ARG A 57 -11.40 -0.99 -5.13
N LEU A 58 -11.60 -1.48 -3.90
CA LEU A 58 -11.93 -0.62 -2.76
C LEU A 58 -10.67 0.07 -2.23
N ILE A 59 -9.52 -0.60 -2.31
CA ILE A 59 -8.23 -0.02 -1.94
C ILE A 59 -7.82 1.06 -2.95
N GLU A 60 -8.03 0.81 -4.24
CA GLU A 60 -7.83 1.81 -5.30
C GLU A 60 -8.69 3.06 -5.04
N GLN A 61 -9.98 2.89 -4.74
CA GLN A 61 -10.87 3.99 -4.38
C GLN A 61 -10.41 4.78 -3.14
N GLN A 62 -9.83 4.09 -2.15
CA GLN A 62 -9.25 4.76 -0.98
C GLN A 62 -8.00 5.56 -1.34
N ALA A 63 -7.10 5.00 -2.15
CA ALA A 63 -5.90 5.68 -2.60
C ALA A 63 -6.24 6.93 -3.44
N ASP A 64 -7.22 6.82 -4.34
CA ASP A 64 -7.75 7.94 -5.12
C ASP A 64 -8.35 9.02 -4.21
N ALA A 65 -9.13 8.64 -3.19
CA ALA A 65 -9.70 9.59 -2.23
C ALA A 65 -8.65 10.28 -1.35
N LEU A 66 -7.47 9.67 -1.18
CA LEU A 66 -6.34 10.22 -0.44
C LEU A 66 -5.37 11.02 -1.33
N ASP A 67 -5.57 11.03 -2.64
CA ASP A 67 -4.65 11.60 -3.63
C ASP A 67 -3.21 11.06 -3.46
N LEU A 68 -3.09 9.75 -3.19
CA LEU A 68 -1.82 9.07 -3.00
C LEU A 68 -1.62 7.97 -4.06
N PRO A 69 -0.43 7.86 -4.66
CA PRO A 69 -0.09 6.72 -5.52
C PRO A 69 -0.23 5.38 -4.76
N LEU A 70 -0.79 4.37 -5.43
CA LEU A 70 -0.89 3.02 -4.91
C LEU A 70 0.02 2.06 -5.69
N HIS A 71 0.94 1.43 -4.98
CA HIS A 71 1.70 0.28 -5.47
C HIS A 71 1.00 -1.02 -5.05
N VAL A 72 0.74 -1.89 -6.03
CA VAL A 72 0.07 -3.17 -5.78
C VAL A 72 1.10 -4.29 -5.94
N MET A 73 1.55 -4.84 -4.82
CA MET A 73 2.40 -6.02 -4.80
C MET A 73 1.53 -7.27 -4.89
N ARG A 74 1.79 -8.11 -5.90
CA ARG A 74 1.05 -9.35 -6.13
C ARG A 74 1.87 -10.55 -5.65
N VAL A 75 1.24 -11.41 -4.87
CA VAL A 75 1.86 -12.64 -4.31
C VAL A 75 1.00 -13.87 -4.60
N PRO A 76 1.60 -15.07 -4.72
CA PRO A 76 0.82 -16.31 -4.84
C PRO A 76 0.03 -16.57 -3.54
N PRO A 77 -0.99 -17.44 -3.57
CA PRO A 77 -1.68 -17.88 -2.35
C PRO A 77 -0.69 -18.52 -1.35
N LEU A 78 -0.73 -18.08 -0.09
CA LEU A 78 0.15 -18.57 0.98
C LEU A 78 1.64 -18.52 0.58
N PRO A 79 2.18 -17.33 0.22
CA PRO A 79 3.56 -17.23 -0.22
C PRO A 79 4.49 -17.59 0.94
N PRO A 80 5.54 -18.39 0.73
CA PRO A 80 6.64 -18.43 1.67
C PRO A 80 7.33 -17.06 1.73
N ASN A 81 8.02 -16.78 2.84
CA ASN A 81 8.52 -15.43 3.11
C ASN A 81 9.57 -14.95 2.11
N ASP A 82 10.40 -15.85 1.58
CA ASP A 82 11.38 -15.55 0.53
C ASP A 82 10.71 -15.05 -0.76
N VAL A 83 9.56 -15.62 -1.14
CA VAL A 83 8.75 -15.14 -2.27
C VAL A 83 8.16 -13.76 -1.98
N TYR A 84 7.70 -13.52 -0.74
CA TYR A 84 7.18 -12.21 -0.34
C TYR A 84 8.28 -11.13 -0.43
N GLU A 85 9.46 -11.40 0.12
CA GLU A 85 10.62 -10.49 0.09
C GLU A 85 11.06 -10.21 -1.35
N ALA A 86 11.16 -11.24 -2.19
CA ALA A 86 11.51 -11.07 -3.60
C ALA A 86 10.49 -10.21 -4.38
N ARG A 87 9.21 -10.22 -3.98
CA ARG A 87 8.18 -9.34 -4.57
C ARG A 87 8.24 -7.91 -4.04
N LEU A 88 8.70 -7.73 -2.80
CA LEU A 88 8.84 -6.42 -2.17
C LEU A 88 10.06 -5.64 -2.71
N GLU A 89 11.10 -6.35 -3.11
CA GLU A 89 12.34 -5.78 -3.67
C GLU A 89 12.26 -5.44 -5.17
N ALA A 90 11.23 -5.94 -5.88
CA ALA A 90 11.07 -5.81 -7.33
C ALA A 90 10.48 -4.46 -7.76
#